data_AF-A0A067PKU0-F1
#
_entry.id   AF-A0A067PKU0-F1
#
_cell.length_a   1.000
_cell.length_b   1.000
_cell.length_c   1.000
_cell.angle_alpha   90.00
_cell.angle_beta   90.00
_cell.angle_gamma   90.00
#
_symmetry.space_group_name_H-M   'P 1'
#
loop_
_entity.id
_entity.type
_entity.pdbx_description
1 polymer ?
#
loop_
_entity_poly.entity_id
_entity_poly.type
_entity_poly.pdbx_seq_one_letter_code
_entity_poly.pdbx_strand_id
1 'polypeptide(L)'
;MHTQSIADMPVRGSKKAPHTFRGSSSYVNDFIEEYEALCVQNSVAEGREKCTTIWWYCDGHVRSVIEALTSYATHNWTALCKDILKLYDYEEQNLKYKERDLRKFS
;
A
#
# COMPACT_ATOMS: atom_id res chain seq x y z
N MET A 1 27.55 -2.16 15.30
CA MET A 1 26.10 -1.87 15.28
C MET A 1 25.71 -1.85 13.81
N HIS A 2 24.86 -2.79 13.36
CA HIS A 2 24.35 -2.70 11.98
C HIS A 2 23.20 -1.70 12.01
N THR A 3 23.42 -0.52 11.43
CA THR A 3 22.39 0.50 11.26
C THR A 3 21.50 0.04 10.12
N GLN A 4 20.29 -0.41 10.43
CA GLN A 4 19.31 -0.82 9.42
C GLN A 4 18.95 0.39 8.55
N SER A 5 18.88 0.18 7.25
CA SER A 5 18.57 1.23 6.26
C SER A 5 17.73 0.66 5.12
N ILE A 6 17.37 1.47 4.13
CA ILE A 6 16.68 1.00 2.91
C ILE A 6 17.33 -0.26 2.30
N ALA A 7 18.66 -0.38 2.41
CA ALA A 7 19.43 -1.53 1.91
C ALA A 7 19.09 -2.87 2.59
N ASP A 8 18.55 -2.85 3.82
CA ASP A 8 18.15 -4.04 4.58
C ASP A 8 16.71 -4.48 4.27
N MET A 9 15.97 -3.67 3.50
CA MET A 9 14.61 -4.04 3.11
C MET A 9 14.62 -5.35 2.31
N PRO A 10 13.68 -6.27 2.61
CA PRO A 10 13.67 -7.59 2.03
C PRO A 10 13.42 -7.53 0.52
N VAL A 11 14.26 -8.24 -0.23
CA VAL A 11 14.07 -8.36 -1.68
C VAL A 11 12.71 -8.98 -1.97
N ARG A 12 11.99 -8.42 -2.93
CA ARG A 12 10.70 -8.93 -3.42
C ARG A 12 10.78 -10.44 -3.66
N GLY A 13 9.85 -11.19 -3.07
CA GLY A 13 9.79 -12.66 -3.19
C GLY A 13 10.66 -13.43 -2.20
N SER A 14 11.43 -12.75 -1.34
CA SER A 14 12.03 -13.39 -0.17
C SER A 14 10.98 -13.74 0.88
N LYS A 15 11.26 -14.72 1.75
CA LYS A 15 10.34 -15.14 2.83
C LYS A 15 9.98 -14.03 3.83
N LYS A 16 10.75 -12.94 3.84
CA LYS A 16 10.56 -11.79 4.74
C LYS A 16 9.92 -10.59 4.03
N ALA A 17 9.72 -10.67 2.71
CA ALA A 17 9.06 -9.62 1.97
C ALA A 17 7.53 -9.78 2.07
N PRO A 18 6.78 -8.67 2.10
CA PRO A 18 5.34 -8.71 1.94
C PRO A 18 4.98 -9.31 0.59
N HIS A 19 3.76 -9.84 0.49
CA HIS A 19 3.27 -10.34 -0.78
C HIS A 19 3.22 -9.22 -1.82
N THR A 20 3.45 -9.60 -3.08
CA THR A 20 3.35 -8.61 -4.16
C THR A 20 1.91 -8.12 -4.25
N PHE A 21 1.70 -6.84 -4.04
CA PHE A 21 0.41 -6.21 -4.23
C PHE A 21 0.08 -6.09 -5.71
N ARG A 22 -1.05 -6.69 -6.10
CA ARG A 22 -1.56 -6.76 -7.49
C ARG A 22 -2.83 -5.91 -7.69
N GLY A 23 -3.18 -5.05 -6.74
CA GLY A 23 -4.38 -4.22 -6.82
C GLY A 23 -5.65 -4.89 -6.27
N SER A 24 -5.51 -5.84 -5.34
CA SER A 24 -6.67 -6.53 -4.74
C SER A 24 -7.36 -5.61 -3.72
N SER A 25 -8.66 -5.36 -3.91
CA SER A 25 -9.44 -4.49 -3.02
C SER A 25 -9.51 -5.01 -1.59
N SER A 26 -9.60 -6.32 -1.40
CA SER A 26 -9.68 -6.94 -0.08
C SER A 26 -8.36 -6.96 0.69
N TYR A 27 -7.24 -6.62 0.06
CA TYR A 27 -5.89 -6.75 0.63
C TYR A 27 -5.12 -5.41 0.63
N VAL A 28 -5.69 -4.33 0.09
CA VAL A 28 -4.99 -3.04 0.02
C VAL A 28 -4.69 -2.47 1.41
N ASN A 29 -5.59 -2.67 2.38
CA ASN A 29 -5.38 -2.25 3.77
C ASN A 29 -4.25 -3.05 4.41
N ASP A 30 -4.36 -4.39 4.42
CA ASP A 30 -3.31 -5.26 4.97
C ASP A 30 -1.95 -5.01 4.33
N PHE A 31 -1.90 -4.80 3.01
CA PHE A 31 -0.66 -4.49 2.29
C PHE A 31 0.02 -3.22 2.82
N ILE A 32 -0.74 -2.15 3.04
CA ILE A 32 -0.20 -0.88 3.57
C ILE A 32 0.31 -1.10 4.99
N GLU A 33 -0.45 -1.79 5.84
CA GLU A 33 -0.06 -2.06 7.23
C GLU A 33 1.19 -2.94 7.32
N GLU A 34 1.25 -4.04 6.56
CA GLU A 34 2.43 -4.92 6.47
C GLU A 34 3.66 -4.14 6.00
N TYR A 35 3.48 -3.26 5.03
CA TYR A 35 4.55 -2.42 4.52
C TYR A 35 5.02 -1.38 5.54
N GLU A 36 4.12 -0.74 6.28
CA GLU A 36 4.50 0.21 7.34
C GLU A 36 5.24 -0.48 8.48
N ALA A 37 4.79 -1.67 8.90
CA ALA A 37 5.49 -2.48 9.89
C ALA A 37 6.91 -2.83 9.41
N LEU A 38 7.06 -3.19 8.13
CA LEU A 38 8.36 -3.46 7.53
C LEU A 38 9.26 -2.22 7.50
N CYS A 39 8.71 -1.05 7.21
CA CYS A 39 9.45 0.20 7.24
C CYS A 39 9.97 0.51 8.65
N VAL A 40 9.11 0.36 9.67
CA VAL A 40 9.50 0.53 11.08
C VAL A 40 10.63 -0.43 11.46
N GLN A 41 10.51 -1.70 11.06
CA GLN A 41 11.54 -2.71 11.33
C GLN A 41 12.89 -2.39 10.70
N ASN A 42 12.91 -1.68 9.56
CA ASN A 42 14.14 -1.34 8.84
C ASN A 42 14.55 0.13 9.03
N SER A 43 13.98 0.81 10.03
CA SER A 43 14.26 2.23 10.32
C SER A 43 14.00 3.19 9.15
N VAL A 44 13.08 2.81 8.25
CA VAL A 44 12.63 3.65 7.12
C VAL A 44 11.53 4.58 7.62
N ALA A 45 11.94 5.74 8.13
CA ALA A 45 11.03 6.71 8.74
C ALA A 45 10.61 7.83 7.77
N GLU A 46 11.46 8.18 6.80
CA GLU A 46 11.18 9.31 5.92
C GLU A 46 10.13 8.95 4.87
N GLY A 47 9.16 9.86 4.68
CA GLY A 47 8.10 9.68 3.67
C GLY A 47 8.65 9.51 2.25
N ARG A 48 9.77 10.16 1.93
CA ARG A 48 10.48 9.97 0.65
C ARG A 48 10.94 8.53 0.47
N GLU A 49 11.62 7.98 1.46
CA GLU A 49 12.12 6.61 1.41
C GLU A 49 10.96 5.61 1.28
N LYS A 50 9.90 5.80 2.07
CA LYS A 50 8.68 4.99 1.99
C LYS A 50 8.02 5.05 0.61
N CYS A 51 7.91 6.24 0.01
CA CYS A 51 7.40 6.36 -1.35
C CYS A 51 8.33 5.66 -2.34
N THR A 52 9.65 5.78 -2.18
CA THR A 52 10.59 5.13 -3.10
C THR A 52 10.60 3.61 -2.96
N THR A 53 10.36 3.01 -1.79
CA THR A 53 10.51 1.56 -1.62
C THR A 53 9.20 0.77 -1.76
N ILE A 54 8.03 1.40 -1.64
CA ILE A 54 6.74 0.69 -1.80
C ILE A 54 6.59 0.03 -3.17
N TRP A 55 7.11 0.66 -4.24
CA TRP A 55 7.07 0.09 -5.60
C TRP A 55 7.72 -1.29 -5.69
N TRP A 56 8.71 -1.61 -4.84
CA TRP A 56 9.39 -2.92 -4.86
C TRP A 56 8.42 -4.06 -4.57
N TYR A 57 7.37 -3.79 -3.81
CA TYR A 57 6.36 -4.76 -3.40
C TYR A 57 5.08 -4.68 -4.23
N CYS A 58 5.03 -3.82 -5.25
CA CYS A 58 3.92 -3.74 -6.19
C CYS A 58 4.22 -4.50 -7.49
N ASP A 59 3.18 -5.02 -8.15
CA ASP A 59 3.26 -5.56 -9.50
C ASP A 59 3.38 -4.44 -10.57
N GLY A 60 3.77 -4.78 -11.79
CA GLY A 60 4.09 -3.81 -12.85
C GLY A 60 2.94 -2.84 -13.14
N HIS A 61 1.70 -3.33 -13.22
CA HIS A 61 0.55 -2.46 -13.44
C HIS A 61 0.35 -1.46 -12.29
N VAL A 62 0.42 -1.94 -11.04
CA VAL A 62 0.26 -1.09 -9.85
C VAL A 62 1.38 -0.06 -9.76
N ARG A 63 2.61 -0.43 -10.13
CA ARG A 63 3.74 0.54 -10.20
C ARG A 63 3.43 1.68 -11.15
N SER A 64 3.00 1.39 -12.37
CA SER A 64 2.66 2.43 -13.34
C SER A 64 1.53 3.35 -12.87
N VAL A 65 0.56 2.80 -12.14
CA VAL A 65 -0.50 3.61 -11.52
C VAL A 65 0.06 4.51 -10.42
N ILE A 66 0.88 3.97 -9.52
CA ILE A 66 1.51 4.72 -8.41
C ILE A 66 2.42 5.83 -8.94
N GLU A 67 3.23 5.56 -9.96
CA GLU A 67 4.12 6.55 -10.59
C GLU A 67 3.36 7.72 -11.21
N ALA A 68 2.11 7.50 -11.64
CA ALA A 68 1.25 8.55 -12.19
C ALA A 68 0.62 9.45 -11.12
N LEU A 69 0.74 9.12 -9.82
CA LEU A 69 0.14 9.89 -8.74
C LEU A 69 1.00 11.09 -8.33
N THR A 70 0.37 12.26 -8.22
CA THR A 70 1.02 13.47 -7.71
C THR A 70 1.56 13.30 -6.28
N SER A 71 0.89 12.49 -5.45
CA SER A 71 1.33 12.16 -4.09
C SER A 71 2.64 11.37 -4.07
N TYR A 72 2.88 10.52 -5.07
CA TYR A 72 4.17 9.85 -5.27
C TYR A 72 5.26 10.85 -5.67
N ALA A 73 4.99 11.69 -6.68
CA ALA A 73 5.94 12.70 -7.17
C ALA A 73 6.34 13.73 -6.10
N THR A 74 5.42 14.06 -5.18
CA THR A 74 5.67 14.97 -4.05
C THR A 74 6.24 14.27 -2.81
N HIS A 75 6.50 12.95 -2.87
CA HIS A 75 7.01 12.13 -1.77
C HIS A 75 6.14 12.22 -0.50
N ASN A 76 4.83 12.38 -0.67
CA ASN A 76 3.90 12.50 0.43
C ASN A 76 3.27 11.13 0.74
N TRP A 77 3.91 10.37 1.63
CA TRP A 77 3.47 9.04 2.05
C TRP A 77 1.99 9.02 2.50
N THR A 78 1.59 9.97 3.34
CA THR A 78 0.22 10.04 3.86
C THR A 78 -0.81 10.28 2.75
N ALA A 79 -0.49 11.14 1.77
CA ALA A 79 -1.35 11.35 0.62
C ALA A 79 -1.37 10.12 -0.30
N LEU A 80 -0.21 9.49 -0.50
CA LEU A 80 -0.06 8.31 -1.35
C LEU A 80 -0.88 7.12 -0.82
N CYS A 81 -0.85 6.85 0.48
CA CYS A 81 -1.69 5.82 1.08
C CYS A 81 -3.18 6.07 0.82
N LYS A 82 -3.63 7.32 0.96
CA LYS A 82 -5.03 7.69 0.69
C LYS A 82 -5.41 7.48 -0.78
N ASP A 83 -4.52 7.83 -1.70
CA ASP A 83 -4.75 7.63 -3.13
C ASP A 83 -4.79 6.13 -3.47
N ILE A 84 -3.85 5.33 -2.95
CA ILE A 84 -3.81 3.87 -3.13
C ILE A 84 -5.09 3.23 -2.58
N LEU A 85 -5.49 3.59 -1.35
CA LEU A 85 -6.75 3.12 -0.76
C LEU A 85 -7.93 3.52 -1.64
N LYS A 86 -8.04 4.79 -2.05
CA LYS A 86 -9.15 5.24 -2.89
C LYS A 86 -9.25 4.51 -4.23
N LEU A 87 -8.12 4.14 -4.83
CA LEU A 87 -8.07 3.47 -6.12
C LEU A 87 -8.44 1.98 -6.02
N TYR A 88 -7.97 1.31 -4.98
CA TYR A 88 -8.09 -0.14 -4.88
C TYR A 88 -9.15 -0.61 -3.87
N ASP A 89 -9.52 0.17 -2.85
CA ASP A 89 -10.58 -0.10 -1.87
C ASP A 89 -12.00 0.16 -2.43
N TYR A 90 -12.26 -0.31 -3.65
CA TYR A 90 -13.54 -0.08 -4.33
C TYR A 90 -14.66 -1.00 -3.82
N GLU A 91 -14.33 -2.16 -3.26
CA GLU A 91 -15.34 -3.13 -2.80
C GLU A 91 -15.95 -2.78 -1.44
N GLU A 92 -15.19 -2.19 -0.50
CA GLU A 92 -15.77 -1.80 0.80
C GLU A 92 -16.79 -0.66 0.65
N GLN A 93 -16.55 0.25 -0.28
CA GLN A 93 -17.50 1.31 -0.65
C GLN A 93 -18.72 0.79 -1.42
N ASN A 94 -18.70 -0.39 -2.02
CA ASN A 94 -19.89 -0.99 -2.66
C ASN A 94 -20.67 -1.93 -1.72
N LEU A 95 -19.98 -2.63 -0.81
CA LEU A 95 -20.60 -3.53 0.16
C LEU A 95 -21.35 -2.76 1.27
N LYS A 96 -20.80 -1.64 1.75
CA LYS A 96 -21.45 -0.79 2.76
C LYS A 96 -22.78 -0.17 2.32
N TYR A 97 -23.05 -0.11 1.01
CA TYR A 97 -24.34 0.33 0.45
C TYR A 97 -25.32 -0.81 0.23
N LYS A 98 -24.87 -2.06 0.03
CA LYS A 98 -25.79 -3.18 -0.20
C LYS A 98 -26.49 -3.68 1.08
N GLU A 99 -25.84 -3.57 2.25
CA GLU A 99 -26.46 -4.05 3.50
C GLU A 99 -27.53 -3.10 4.06
N ARG A 100 -27.46 -1.79 3.75
CA ARG A 100 -28.42 -0.79 4.26
C ARG A 100 -29.64 -0.60 3.35
N ASP A 101 -29.54 -0.95 2.07
CA ASP A 101 -30.65 -0.85 1.11
C ASP A 101 -31.58 -2.07 1.11
N LEU A 102 -31.19 -3.20 1.73
CA LEU A 102 -31.99 -4.44 1.72
C LEU A 102 -33.01 -4.58 2.86
N ARG A 103 -33.26 -3.52 3.66
CA ARG A 103 -34.34 -3.51 4.66
C ARG A 103 -35.37 -2.43 4.36
N LYS A 104 -36.12 -2.57 3.26
CA LYS A 104 -37.44 -1.93 3.11
C LYS A 104 -38.30 -2.54 1.99
N PHE A 105 -38.44 -3.86 1.97
CA PHE A 105 -39.59 -4.51 1.31
C PHE A 105 -40.02 -5.74 2.13
N SER A 106 -40.75 -5.50 3.21
CA SER A 106 -41.74 -6.41 3.81
C SER A 106 -42.71 -5.59 4.63
#